data_AF-M5JP79-F1
#
_entry.id   AF-M5JP79-F1
#
_cell.length_a   1.000
_cell.length_b   1.000
_cell.length_c   1.000
_cell.angle_alpha   90.00
_cell.angle_beta   90.00
_cell.angle_gamma   90.00
#
_symmetry.space_group_name_H-M   'P 1'
#
loop_
_entity.id
_entity.type
_entity.pdbx_description
1 polymer ?
#
loop_
_entity_poly.entity_id
_entity_poly.type
_entity_poly.pdbx_seq_one_letter_code
_entity_poly.pdbx_strand_id
1 'polypeptide(L)'
;MLSGLGAVPRVMVTDKLGSYGAANRKIGLTLCDHRQHKGLNNRAENSHQSTRRRERGMKRFKSARHVHRFASIHDPIYNLYYFPRNKFNAADHRLLRQAANTVWHDIAGL
;
A
#
# COMPACT_ATOMS: atom_id res chain seq x y z
N MET A 1 9.49 -1.08 12.08
CA MET A 1 10.82 -1.00 11.45
C MET A 1 10.77 -1.77 10.14
N LEU A 2 11.38 -1.28 9.06
CA LEU A 2 11.45 -1.98 7.76
C LEU A 2 12.34 -3.24 7.80
N SER A 3 12.86 -3.62 8.97
CA SER A 3 13.69 -4.79 9.22
C SER A 3 12.95 -6.13 9.12
N GLY A 4 11.63 -6.14 9.03
CA GLY A 4 10.82 -7.37 8.92
C GLY A 4 10.58 -7.90 7.51
N LEU A 5 11.04 -7.21 6.46
CA LEU A 5 10.71 -7.53 5.05
C LEU A 5 11.83 -8.27 4.28
N GLY A 6 12.83 -8.81 4.98
CA GLY A 6 13.81 -9.75 4.40
C GLY A 6 14.86 -9.15 3.45
N ALA A 7 14.76 -7.87 3.06
CA ALA A 7 15.78 -7.19 2.27
C ALA A 7 15.86 -5.70 2.62
N VAL A 8 17.08 -5.20 2.81
CA VAL A 8 17.33 -3.76 2.94
C VAL A 8 17.28 -3.13 1.54
N PRO A 9 16.41 -2.14 1.30
CA PRO A 9 16.32 -1.50 0.00
C PRO A 9 17.61 -0.74 -0.30
N ARG A 10 18.19 -0.94 -1.49
CA ARG A 10 19.39 -0.22 -1.93
C ARG A 10 19.16 1.30 -2.02
N VAL A 11 17.97 1.72 -2.47
CA VAL A 11 17.61 3.12 -2.65
C VAL A 11 16.26 3.39 -1.99
N MET A 12 16.19 4.44 -1.17
CA MET A 12 14.95 4.97 -0.61
C MET A 12 14.60 6.28 -1.31
N VAL A 13 13.36 6.40 -1.76
CA VAL A 13 12.83 7.61 -2.37
C VAL A 13 11.75 8.19 -1.47
N THR A 14 11.87 9.45 -1.10
CA THR A 14 10.83 10.19 -0.38
C THR A 14 10.55 11.52 -1.07
N ASP A 15 9.49 12.18 -0.63
CA ASP A 15 9.27 13.59 -0.92
C ASP A 15 10.42 14.47 -0.35
N LYS A 16 10.51 15.70 -0.86
CA LYS A 16 11.51 16.73 -0.60
C LYS A 16 11.32 17.47 0.73
N LEU A 17 10.34 17.10 1.55
CA LEU A 17 10.15 17.71 2.87
C LEU A 17 11.37 17.43 3.77
N GLY A 18 11.86 18.48 4.45
CA GLY A 18 13.02 18.40 5.34
C GLY A 18 12.81 17.45 6.54
N SER A 19 11.56 17.17 6.90
CA SER A 19 11.19 16.19 7.93
C SER A 19 11.68 14.77 7.60
N TYR A 20 11.74 14.38 6.32
CA TYR A 20 12.24 13.06 5.92
C TYR A 20 13.74 12.91 6.16
N GLY A 21 14.53 13.96 5.92
CA GLY A 21 15.96 13.93 6.23
C GLY A 21 16.23 13.76 7.73
N ALA A 22 15.44 14.44 8.57
CA ALA A 22 15.51 14.27 10.02
C ALA A 22 15.09 12.86 10.46
N ALA A 23 14.01 12.32 9.88
CA ALA A 23 13.53 10.97 10.16
C ALA A 23 14.54 9.90 9.73
N ASN A 24 15.15 10.02 8.55
CA ASN A 24 16.16 9.07 8.06
C ASN A 24 17.37 8.99 8.97
N ARG A 25 17.86 10.14 9.47
CA ARG A 25 18.92 10.19 10.48
C ARG A 25 18.51 9.50 11.78
N LYS A 26 17.28 9.74 12.26
CA LYS A 26 16.76 9.13 13.49
C LYS A 26 16.60 7.61 13.39
N ILE A 27 16.18 7.10 12.23
CA ILE A 27 15.89 5.68 12.00
C ILE A 27 17.17 4.90 11.62
N GLY A 28 18.31 5.57 11.43
CA GLY A 28 19.57 4.90 11.11
C GLY A 28 19.58 4.27 9.70
N LEU A 29 18.85 4.89 8.76
CA LEU A 29 18.80 4.47 7.36
C LEU A 29 20.06 4.93 6.60
N THR A 30 21.23 4.54 7.10
CA THR A 30 22.55 4.84 6.52
C THR A 30 22.96 3.83 5.45
N LEU A 31 22.31 2.67 5.39
CA LEU A 31 22.61 1.59 4.45
C LEU A 31 21.96 1.75 3.06
N CYS A 32 21.10 2.75 2.88
CA CYS A 32 20.33 2.95 1.66
C CYS A 32 20.52 4.36 1.11
N ASP A 33 20.81 4.46 -0.19
CA ASP A 33 20.90 5.76 -0.87
C ASP A 33 19.56 6.48 -0.78
N HIS A 34 19.54 7.71 -0.27
CA HIS A 34 18.32 8.50 -0.21
C HIS A 34 18.24 9.46 -1.40
N ARG A 35 17.14 9.41 -2.16
CA ARG A 35 16.91 10.27 -3.33
C ARG A 35 15.62 11.08 -3.18
N GLN A 36 15.73 12.37 -3.50
CA GLN A 36 14.64 13.35 -3.43
C GLN A 36 14.61 14.17 -4.74
N HIS A 37 14.25 13.55 -5.85
CA HIS A 37 14.11 14.24 -7.14
C HIS A 37 12.65 14.28 -7.59
N LYS A 38 12.30 15.28 -8.41
CA LYS A 38 10.95 15.42 -8.97
C LYS A 38 10.57 14.14 -9.72
N GLY A 39 9.38 13.63 -9.43
CA GLY A 39 8.81 12.46 -10.10
C GLY A 39 9.26 11.10 -9.59
N LEU A 40 10.31 11.01 -8.75
CA LEU A 40 10.76 9.71 -8.23
C LEU A 40 9.74 9.06 -7.28
N ASN A 41 8.98 9.87 -6.53
CA ASN A 41 7.94 9.40 -5.64
C ASN A 41 6.60 9.14 -6.34
N ASN A 42 6.48 9.30 -7.67
CA ASN A 42 5.22 9.13 -8.40
C ASN A 42 4.59 7.76 -8.17
N ARG A 43 5.39 6.70 -8.07
CA ARG A 43 4.87 5.35 -7.77
C ARG A 43 4.19 5.30 -6.41
N ALA A 44 4.82 5.87 -5.39
CA ALA A 44 4.25 5.94 -4.05
C ALA A 44 2.98 6.82 -4.03
N GLU A 45 3.03 8.01 -4.64
CA GLU A 45 1.86 8.88 -4.76
C GLU A 45 0.69 8.21 -5.52
N ASN A 46 0.99 7.46 -6.58
CA ASN A 46 -0.01 6.74 -7.36
C ASN A 46 -0.62 5.57 -6.57
N SER A 47 0.17 4.87 -5.73
CA SER A 47 -0.40 3.83 -4.86
C SER A 47 -1.41 4.37 -3.85
N HIS A 48 -1.30 5.65 -3.45
CA HIS A 48 -2.27 6.28 -2.56
C HIS A 48 -3.58 6.69 -3.24
N GLN A 49 -3.67 6.68 -4.57
CA GLN A 49 -4.86 7.19 -5.29
C GLN A 49 -6.13 6.39 -4.99
N SER A 50 -6.05 5.06 -4.90
CA SER A 50 -7.19 4.20 -4.60
C SER A 50 -7.72 4.46 -3.18
N THR A 51 -6.82 4.56 -2.22
CA THR A 51 -7.12 4.94 -0.83
C THR A 51 -7.75 6.32 -0.78
N ARG A 52 -7.08 7.36 -1.33
CA ARG A 52 -7.60 8.75 -1.35
C ARG A 52 -8.97 8.87 -2.02
N ARG A 53 -9.23 8.15 -3.12
CA ARG A 53 -10.53 8.16 -3.80
C ARG A 53 -11.64 7.63 -2.87
N ARG A 54 -11.37 6.56 -2.11
CA ARG A 54 -12.32 5.99 -1.15
C ARG A 54 -12.49 6.86 0.09
N GLU A 55 -11.41 7.42 0.63
CA GLU A 55 -11.49 8.40 1.72
C GLU A 55 -12.37 9.61 1.35
N ARG A 56 -12.21 10.13 0.13
CA ARG A 56 -13.05 11.22 -0.41
C ARG A 56 -14.52 10.80 -0.54
N GLY A 57 -14.79 9.59 -1.05
CA GLY A 57 -16.15 9.06 -1.14
C GLY A 57 -16.82 8.85 0.22
N MET A 58 -16.02 8.53 1.24
CA MET A 58 -16.50 8.24 2.61
C MET A 58 -16.74 9.48 3.47
N LYS A 59 -16.77 10.70 2.90
CA LYS A 59 -17.04 11.98 3.61
C LYS A 59 -16.23 12.17 4.90
N ARG A 60 -14.95 11.79 4.88
CA ARG A 60 -13.99 11.84 6.02
C ARG A 60 -14.32 10.83 7.14
N PHE A 61 -13.26 10.29 7.75
CA PHE A 61 -13.38 9.47 8.94
C PHE A 61 -13.65 10.33 10.18
N LYS A 62 -14.50 9.82 11.09
CA LYS A 62 -14.87 10.51 12.34
C LYS A 62 -13.74 10.54 13.38
N SER A 63 -12.72 9.68 13.25
CA SER A 63 -11.55 9.68 14.14
C SER A 63 -10.36 8.92 13.55
N ALA A 64 -9.16 9.17 14.07
CA ALA A 64 -7.93 8.46 13.69
C ALA A 64 -8.05 6.94 13.90
N ARG A 65 -8.75 6.49 14.95
CA ARG A 65 -9.00 5.06 15.21
C ARG A 65 -9.78 4.39 14.07
N HIS A 66 -10.75 5.09 13.47
CA HIS A 66 -11.51 4.55 12.34
C HIS A 66 -10.64 4.44 11.08
N VAL A 67 -9.79 5.44 10.82
CA VAL A 67 -8.80 5.37 9.73
C VAL A 67 -7.89 4.16 9.92
N HIS A 68 -7.39 3.96 11.14
CA HIS A 68 -6.44 2.89 11.43
C HIS A 68 -7.06 1.50 11.22
N ARG A 69 -8.27 1.27 11.76
CA ARG A 69 -9.01 0.01 11.54
C ARG A 69 -9.33 -0.22 10.06
N PHE A 70 -9.64 0.83 9.32
CA PHE A 70 -9.87 0.73 7.89
C PHE A 70 -8.58 0.36 7.16
N ALA A 71 -7.50 1.12 7.38
CA ALA A 71 -6.22 0.90 6.72
C ALA A 71 -5.63 -0.48 7.04
N SER A 72 -5.82 -1.01 8.26
CA SER A 72 -5.29 -2.31 8.67
C SER A 72 -5.89 -3.49 7.89
N ILE A 73 -7.15 -3.38 7.44
CA ILE A 73 -7.80 -4.45 6.67
C ILE A 73 -7.84 -4.16 5.16
N HIS A 74 -7.76 -2.90 4.77
CA HIS A 74 -7.98 -2.48 3.39
C HIS A 74 -6.92 -3.04 2.44
N ASP A 75 -5.64 -2.92 2.77
CA ASP A 75 -4.56 -3.34 1.88
C ASP A 75 -4.54 -4.86 1.65
N PRO A 76 -4.70 -5.71 2.68
CA PRO A 76 -4.87 -7.15 2.49
C PRO A 76 -6.05 -7.50 1.57
N ILE A 77 -7.21 -6.88 1.78
CA ILE A 77 -8.41 -7.13 0.96
C ILE A 77 -8.16 -6.67 -0.48
N TYR A 78 -7.59 -5.48 -0.68
CA TYR A 78 -7.31 -4.98 -2.02
C TYR A 78 -6.36 -5.90 -2.79
N ASN A 79 -5.29 -6.36 -2.13
CA ASN A 79 -4.30 -7.25 -2.75
C ASN A 79 -4.90 -8.61 -3.10
N LEU A 80 -5.77 -9.17 -2.26
CA LEU A 80 -6.45 -10.44 -2.52
C LEU A 80 -7.29 -10.40 -3.81
N TYR A 81 -7.86 -9.23 -4.14
CA TYR A 81 -8.72 -9.03 -5.31
C TYR A 81 -8.07 -8.26 -6.46
N TYR A 82 -6.77 -7.95 -6.38
CA TYR A 82 -6.08 -7.20 -7.41
C TYR A 82 -5.63 -8.11 -8.57
N PHE A 83 -6.41 -8.12 -9.64
CA PHE A 83 -6.09 -8.83 -10.88
C PHE A 83 -5.90 -7.84 -12.03
N PRO A 84 -4.69 -7.70 -12.61
CA PRO A 84 -4.47 -6.85 -13.76
C PRO A 84 -5.36 -7.24 -14.95
N ARG A 85 -6.31 -6.38 -15.31
CA ARG A 85 -7.32 -6.64 -16.36
C ARG A 85 -6.72 -6.93 -17.74
N ASN A 86 -5.50 -6.46 -18.00
CA ASN A 86 -4.78 -6.66 -19.25
C ASN A 86 -3.95 -7.95 -19.29
N LYS A 87 -3.88 -8.73 -18.20
CA LYS A 87 -3.07 -9.96 -18.12
C LYS A 87 -3.89 -11.24 -18.17
N PHE A 88 -5.21 -11.15 -18.03
CA PHE A 88 -6.08 -12.31 -17.86
C PHE A 88 -7.32 -12.18 -18.75
N ASN A 89 -7.76 -13.30 -19.30
CA ASN A 89 -9.03 -13.35 -20.02
C ASN A 89 -10.21 -13.39 -19.03
N ALA A 90 -11.44 -13.38 -19.54
CA ALA A 90 -12.64 -13.36 -18.70
C ALA A 90 -12.82 -14.63 -17.86
N ALA A 91 -12.39 -15.80 -18.35
CA ALA A 91 -12.49 -17.07 -17.64
C ALA A 91 -11.49 -17.13 -16.49
N ASP A 92 -10.23 -16.77 -16.73
CA ASP A 92 -9.19 -16.68 -15.71
C ASP A 92 -9.61 -15.72 -14.59
N HIS A 93 -10.19 -14.58 -14.96
CA HIS A 93 -10.66 -13.60 -13.99
C HIS A 93 -11.82 -14.13 -13.12
N ARG A 94 -12.68 -15.01 -13.64
CA ARG A 94 -13.73 -15.67 -12.84
C ARG A 94 -13.12 -16.66 -11.86
N LEU A 95 -12.15 -17.47 -12.30
CA LEU A 95 -11.46 -18.44 -11.45
C LEU A 95 -10.68 -17.75 -10.31
N LEU A 96 -9.88 -16.73 -10.65
CA LEU A 96 -9.15 -15.94 -9.65
C LEU A 96 -10.09 -15.29 -8.63
N ARG A 97 -11.26 -14.83 -9.07
CA ARG A 97 -12.24 -14.23 -8.18
C ARG A 97 -12.95 -15.25 -7.30
N GLN A 98 -13.22 -16.46 -7.81
CA GLN A 98 -13.73 -17.56 -6.99
C GLN A 98 -12.71 -17.97 -5.92
N ALA A 99 -11.44 -18.15 -6.30
CA ALA A 99 -10.37 -18.48 -5.36
C ALA A 99 -10.20 -17.39 -4.29
N ALA A 100 -10.18 -16.12 -4.68
CA ALA A 100 -10.13 -15.00 -3.73
C ALA A 100 -11.34 -14.97 -2.79
N ASN A 101 -12.53 -15.30 -3.28
CA ASN A 101 -13.71 -15.42 -2.42
C ASN A 101 -13.57 -16.57 -1.42
N THR A 102 -13.07 -17.74 -1.82
CA THR A 102 -12.83 -18.85 -0.90
C THR A 102 -11.87 -18.45 0.21
N VAL A 103 -10.75 -17.81 -0.15
CA VAL A 103 -9.77 -17.29 0.84
C VAL A 103 -10.42 -16.25 1.76
N TRP A 104 -11.27 -15.37 1.20
CA TRP A 104 -11.97 -14.38 2.02
C TRP A 104 -12.95 -15.01 3.01
N HIS A 105 -13.68 -16.05 2.62
CA HIS A 105 -14.62 -16.76 3.51
C HIS A 105 -13.87 -17.40 4.68
N ASP A 106 -12.73 -18.05 4.41
CA ASP A 106 -11.87 -18.63 5.44
C ASP A 106 -11.36 -17.57 6.43
N ILE A 107 -10.85 -16.44 5.92
CA ILE A 107 -10.37 -15.32 6.77
C ILE A 107 -11.51 -14.69 7.58
N ALA A 108 -12.70 -14.55 6.99
CA ALA A 108 -13.85 -13.91 7.62
C ALA A 108 -14.66 -14.84 8.54
N GLY A 109 -14.42 -16.16 8.47
CA GLY A 109 -15.22 -17.18 9.17
C GLY A 109 -16.65 -17.29 8.63
N LEU A 110 -16.83 -17.13 7.32
CA LEU A 110 -18.13 -17.19 6.62
C LEU A 110 -18.35 -18.51 5.88
#